data_AF-A0AAD6FBW3-F1
#
_entry.id   AF-A0AAD6FBW3-F1
#
_cell.length_a   1.000
_cell.length_b   1.000
_cell.length_c   1.000
_cell.angle_alpha   90.00
_cell.angle_beta   90.00
_cell.angle_gamma   90.00
#
_symmetry.space_group_name_H-M   'P 1'
#
loop_
_entity.id
_entity.type
_entity.pdbx_description
1 polymer ?
#
loop_
_entity_poly.entity_id
_entity_poly.type
_entity_poly.pdbx_seq_one_letter_code
_entity_poly.pdbx_strand_id
1 'polypeptide(L)'
;MHADNRQYTWLWPPGWGGLWSRSSTGTCVPGRSMVDNVHLIRDVLEVSSSLAINTGLISLDQEKAFDRVEHSFLWKVKEKFGFSAGFIAKIK
;
A
#
# COMPACT_ATOMS: atom_id res chain seq x y z
N MET A 1 -1.76 -16.33 24.85
CA MET A 1 -0.57 -16.28 23.97
C MET A 1 -0.43 -14.84 23.51
N HIS A 2 0.43 -14.08 24.21
CA HIS A 2 0.70 -12.67 23.96
C HIS A 2 1.87 -12.61 22.98
N ALA A 3 1.63 -12.22 21.72
CA ALA A 3 2.69 -11.95 20.77
C ALA A 3 3.10 -10.48 20.91
N ASP A 4 4.29 -10.27 21.47
CA ASP A 4 4.95 -8.97 21.62
C ASP A 4 5.29 -8.39 20.24
N ASN A 5 4.66 -7.27 19.87
CA ASN A 5 4.79 -6.62 18.55
C ASN A 5 5.96 -5.60 18.49
N ARG A 6 7.00 -5.78 19.30
CA ARG A 6 8.11 -4.81 19.45
C ARG A 6 9.34 -5.04 18.56
N GLN A 7 9.22 -5.75 17.43
CA GLN A 7 10.38 -6.02 16.56
C GLN A 7 10.47 -5.21 15.25
N TYR A 8 9.49 -4.36 14.91
CA TYR A 8 9.50 -3.65 13.62
C TYR A 8 9.96 -2.18 13.66
N THR A 9 10.48 -1.67 14.79
CA THR A 9 10.77 -0.23 14.95
C THR A 9 12.12 0.23 14.42
N TRP A 10 12.95 -0.63 13.81
CA TRP A 10 14.36 -0.30 13.49
C TRP A 10 14.73 -0.21 12.00
N LEU A 11 13.76 -0.26 11.08
CA LEU A 11 14.04 -0.21 9.64
C LEU A 11 13.62 1.09 8.93
N TRP A 12 13.31 2.16 9.66
CA TRP A 12 12.90 3.43 9.02
C TRP A 12 13.67 4.65 9.54
N PRO A 13 14.15 5.57 8.66
CA PRO A 13 14.77 6.82 9.08
C PRO A 13 13.79 7.68 9.90
N PRO A 14 14.26 8.48 10.88
CA PRO A 14 13.40 9.40 11.61
C PRO A 14 12.81 10.43 10.63
N GLY A 15 11.49 10.41 10.42
CA GLY A 15 10.80 11.44 9.63
C GLY A 15 9.71 10.98 8.65
N TRP A 16 9.51 9.68 8.39
CA TRP A 16 8.40 9.24 7.51
C TRP A 16 7.40 8.25 8.10
N GLY A 17 7.28 8.17 9.44
CA GLY A 17 6.31 7.31 10.12
C GLY A 17 4.82 7.64 9.87
N GLY A 18 4.48 8.49 8.90
CA GLY A 18 3.11 8.96 8.64
C GLY A 18 2.61 8.84 7.20
N LEU A 19 3.42 8.41 6.23
CA LEU A 19 3.03 8.47 4.80
C LEU A 19 2.43 7.16 4.24
N TRP A 20 2.04 6.23 5.10
CA TRP A 20 1.25 5.09 4.68
C TRP A 20 -0.14 5.22 5.28
N SER A 21 -1.07 5.73 4.47
CA SER A 21 -2.48 5.59 4.78
C SER A 21 -2.74 4.11 5.03
N ARG A 22 -3.32 3.80 6.19
CA ARG A 22 -3.69 2.44 6.59
C ARG A 22 -4.64 1.75 5.59
N SER A 23 -5.19 2.52 4.64
CA SER A 23 -6.09 2.04 3.59
C SER A 23 -5.42 1.23 2.48
N SER A 24 -4.08 1.21 2.35
CA SER A 24 -3.40 0.48 1.28
C SER A 24 -2.87 -0.89 1.75
N THR A 25 -3.73 -1.88 2.02
CA THR A 25 -3.26 -3.24 2.37
C THR A 25 -3.04 -4.12 1.13
N GLY A 26 -2.14 -3.66 0.27
CA GLY A 26 -1.70 -4.44 -0.90
C GLY A 26 -0.88 -5.66 -0.49
N THR A 27 -0.84 -6.66 -1.37
CA THR A 27 0.13 -7.76 -1.28
C THR A 27 1.55 -7.20 -1.41
N CYS A 28 2.54 -7.94 -0.91
CA CYS A 28 3.97 -7.56 -0.94
C CYS A 28 4.41 -6.48 0.07
N VAL A 29 3.57 -6.12 1.06
CA VAL A 29 3.98 -5.30 2.21
C VAL A 29 4.05 -6.18 3.47
N PRO A 30 5.21 -6.32 4.13
CA PRO A 30 5.33 -7.08 5.37
C PRO A 30 4.35 -6.59 6.44
N GLY A 31 3.70 -7.54 7.12
CA GLY A 31 2.74 -7.23 8.18
C GLY A 31 1.37 -6.73 7.71
N ARG A 32 1.08 -6.76 6.40
CA ARG A 32 -0.26 -6.49 5.86
C ARG A 32 -0.89 -7.76 5.31
N SER A 33 -2.16 -7.99 5.63
CA SER A 33 -2.94 -9.11 5.12
C SER A 33 -4.05 -8.63 4.19
N MET A 34 -4.30 -9.36 3.10
CA MET A 34 -5.47 -9.12 2.25
C MET A 34 -6.79 -9.26 3.03
N VAL A 35 -6.77 -10.05 4.10
CA VAL A 35 -7.92 -10.23 4.99
C VAL A 35 -8.31 -8.91 5.67
N ASP A 36 -7.33 -8.04 5.93
CA ASP A 36 -7.58 -6.73 6.55
C ASP A 36 -8.42 -5.83 5.63
N ASN A 37 -8.13 -5.82 4.31
CA ASN A 37 -8.95 -5.09 3.33
C ASN A 37 -10.41 -5.57 3.30
N VAL A 38 -10.64 -6.88 3.41
CA VAL A 38 -12.01 -7.44 3.40
C VAL A 38 -12.79 -6.96 4.63
N HIS A 39 -12.16 -6.98 5.80
CA HIS A 39 -12.77 -6.43 7.02
C HIS A 39 -13.02 -4.92 6.89
N LEU A 40 -12.03 -4.16 6.41
CA LEU A 40 -12.17 -2.72 6.21
C LEU A 40 -13.34 -2.36 5.29
N ILE A 41 -13.52 -3.07 4.16
CA ILE A 41 -14.64 -2.83 3.25
C ILE A 41 -15.98 -3.15 3.94
N ARG A 42 -16.05 -4.26 4.69
CA ARG A 42 -17.27 -4.64 5.44
C ARG A 42 -17.62 -3.59 6.48
N ASP A 43 -16.65 -3.16 7.28
CA ASP A 43 -16.85 -2.15 8.32
C ASP A 43 -17.32 -0.82 7.72
N VAL A 44 -16.73 -0.40 6.59
CA VAL A 44 -17.17 0.82 5.88
C VAL A 44 -18.62 0.68 5.43
N LEU A 45 -19.01 -0.46 4.84
CA LEU A 45 -20.39 -0.68 4.40
C LEU A 45 -21.38 -0.73 5.58
N GLU A 46 -21.01 -1.38 6.68
CA GLU A 46 -21.83 -1.47 7.89
C GLU A 46 -22.03 -0.10 8.53
N VAL A 47 -20.96 0.67 8.72
CA VAL A 47 -21.04 2.03 9.27
C VAL A 47 -21.87 2.93 8.35
N SER A 48 -21.61 2.90 7.04
CA SER A 48 -22.40 3.67 6.08
C SER A 48 -23.89 3.32 6.13
N SER A 49 -24.23 2.04 6.26
CA SER A 49 -25.60 1.58 6.42
C SER A 49 -26.23 2.10 7.71
N SER A 50 -25.50 2.02 8.83
CA SER A 50 -25.97 2.50 10.14
C SER A 50 -26.23 4.01 10.17
N LEU A 51 -25.48 4.78 9.38
CA LEU A 51 -25.58 6.23 9.27
C LEU A 51 -26.53 6.68 8.14
N ALA A 52 -27.19 5.74 7.45
CA ALA A 52 -28.02 6.01 6.27
C ALA A 52 -27.30 6.81 5.16
N ILE A 53 -25.98 6.63 5.04
CA ILE A 53 -25.14 7.28 4.01
C ILE A 53 -25.17 6.43 2.74
N ASN A 54 -25.54 7.06 1.62
CA ASN A 54 -25.50 6.41 0.32
C ASN A 54 -24.04 6.13 -0.08
N THR A 55 -23.68 4.85 -0.15
CA THR A 55 -22.29 4.39 -0.35
C THR A 55 -22.23 3.43 -1.52
N GLY A 56 -21.23 3.63 -2.39
CA GLY A 56 -20.95 2.76 -3.52
C GLY A 56 -19.57 2.13 -3.43
N LEU A 57 -19.45 0.87 -3.88
CA LEU A 57 -18.18 0.17 -4.00
C LEU A 57 -17.76 0.12 -5.48
N ILE A 58 -16.56 0.61 -5.79
CA ILE A 58 -15.98 0.55 -7.14
C ILE A 58 -14.78 -0.39 -7.08
N SER A 59 -14.83 -1.49 -7.83
CA SER A 59 -13.72 -2.43 -7.98
C SER A 59 -12.97 -2.13 -9.28
N LEU A 60 -11.68 -1.79 -9.18
CA LEU A 60 -10.79 -1.55 -10.31
C LEU A 60 -9.69 -2.59 -10.32
N ASP A 61 -9.46 -3.23 -11.47
CA ASP A 61 -8.37 -4.18 -11.68
C ASP A 61 -7.59 -3.82 -12.95
N GLN A 62 -6.27 -4.01 -12.94
CA GLN A 62 -5.41 -3.73 -14.08
C GLN A 62 -4.95 -5.04 -14.72
N GLU A 63 -5.44 -5.29 -15.93
CA GLU A 63 -4.99 -6.45 -16.72
C GLU A 63 -3.49 -6.35 -17.01
N LYS A 64 -2.73 -7.35 -16.58
CA LYS A 64 -1.27 -7.46 -16.80
C LYS A 64 -0.50 -6.21 -16.32
N ALA A 65 -0.80 -5.76 -15.10
CA ALA A 65 -0.25 -4.55 -14.49
C ALA A 65 1.30 -4.45 -14.56
N PHE A 66 2.00 -5.58 -14.49
CA PHE A 66 3.47 -5.60 -14.59
C PHE A 66 3.99 -5.47 -16.03
N ASP A 67 3.28 -6.01 -17.02
CA ASP A 67 3.70 -5.95 -18.43
C ASP A 67 3.41 -4.59 -19.07
N ARG A 68 2.37 -3.91 -18.59
CA ARG A 68 1.87 -2.65 -19.16
C ARG A 68 2.48 -1.39 -18.52
N VAL A 69 3.42 -1.56 -17.59
CA VAL A 69 4.05 -0.41 -16.93
C VAL A 69 5.03 0.28 -17.87
N GLU A 70 4.87 1.60 -18.04
CA GLU A 70 5.78 2.38 -18.88
C GLU A 70 7.11 2.57 -18.12
N HIS A 71 8.20 2.06 -18.69
CA HIS A 71 9.49 2.02 -18.01
C HIS A 71 10.08 3.41 -17.76
N SER A 72 9.93 4.37 -18.69
CA SER A 72 10.45 5.73 -18.51
C SER A 72 9.78 6.44 -17.33
N PHE A 73 8.48 6.22 -17.14
CA PHE A 73 7.70 6.69 -16.01
C PHE A 73 8.17 6.01 -14.72
N LEU A 74 8.33 4.69 -14.73
CA LEU A 74 8.84 3.94 -13.58
C LEU A 74 10.20 4.46 -13.09
N TRP A 75 11.12 4.76 -14.01
CA TRP A 75 12.44 5.31 -13.67
C TRP A 75 12.34 6.72 -13.07
N LYS A 76 11.58 7.62 -13.71
CA LYS A 76 11.33 8.97 -13.19
C LYS A 76 10.71 8.94 -11.79
N VAL A 77 9.79 8.00 -11.54
CA VAL A 77 9.19 7.81 -10.21
C VAL A 77 10.27 7.40 -9.20
N LYS A 78 11.10 6.39 -9.50
CA LYS A 78 12.18 5.96 -8.59
C LYS A 78 13.16 7.11 -8.27
N GLU A 79 13.52 7.92 -9.25
CA GLU A 79 14.36 9.12 -9.00
C GLU A 79 13.68 10.10 -8.03
N LYS A 80 12.39 10.38 -8.21
CA LYS A 80 11.62 11.27 -7.33
C LYS A 80 11.43 10.73 -5.91
N PHE A 81 11.39 9.40 -5.75
CA PHE A 81 11.38 8.74 -4.44
C PHE A 81 12.76 8.68 -3.78
N GLY A 82 13.82 9.20 -4.41
CA GLY A 82 15.16 9.32 -3.83
C GLY A 82 16.07 8.12 -4.05
N PHE A 83 15.73 7.20 -4.96
CA PHE A 83 16.64 6.11 -5.32
C PHE A 83 17.84 6.63 -6.12
N SER A 84 19.04 6.14 -5.80
CA SER A 84 20.27 6.59 -6.46
C SER A 84 20.35 6.12 -7.91
N ALA A 85 21.01 6.91 -8.76
CA ALA A 85 21.21 6.56 -10.18
C ALA A 85 21.91 5.20 -10.36
N GLY A 86 22.88 4.88 -9.49
CA GLY A 86 23.56 3.58 -9.50
C GLY A 86 22.65 2.41 -9.14
N PHE A 87 21.67 2.60 -8.25
CA PHE A 87 20.68 1.58 -7.93
C PHE A 87 19.69 1.37 -9.09
N ILE A 88 19.22 2.47 -9.70
CA ILE A 88 18.31 2.42 -10.85
C ILE A 88 18.98 1.71 -12.04
N ALA A 89 20.26 2.01 -12.31
CA ALA A 89 21.02 1.40 -13.39
C ALA A 89 21.21 -0.12 -13.25
N LYS A 90 21.10 -0.68 -12.04
CA LYS A 90 21.18 -2.14 -11.80
C LYS A 90 19.85 -2.86 -11.98
N ILE A 91 18.74 -2.13 -11.95
CA ILE A 91 17.37 -2.68 -12.09
C ILE A 91 16.86 -2.52 -13.52
N LYS A 92 17.39 -1.53 -14.23
CA LYS A 92 17.20 -1.37 -15.67
C LYS A 92 17.87 -2.51 -16.42
#